data_AF-A0A2D4YAE7-F1
#
_entry.id   AF-A0A2D4YAE7-F1
#
_cell.length_a   1.000
_cell.length_b   1.000
_cell.length_c   1.000
_cell.angle_alpha   90.00
_cell.angle_beta   90.00
_cell.angle_gamma   90.00
#
_symmetry.space_group_name_H-M   'P 1'
#
loop_
_entity.id
_entity.type
_entity.pdbx_description
1 polymer ?
#
loop_
_entity_poly.entity_id
_entity_poly.type
_entity_poly.pdbx_seq_one_letter_code
_entity_poly.pdbx_strand_id
1 'polypeptide(L)'
;MFSCEDILECIINKRPEIPDKNFAIGSIGYFYSDYLISEINNEPVDEAYDYFYEFYGDLAEGVDFYADHRTFTIEGTPQESGVFEFTIYLYVDPPVSYDEESEEYEDSLCSSSTSKDFSITIY
;
A
#
# COMPACT_ATOMS: atom_id res chain seq x y z
N MET A 1 -12.52 -31.24 11.59
CA MET A 1 -13.91 -30.76 11.49
C MET A 1 -13.76 -29.30 11.15
N PHE A 2 -13.81 -28.94 9.87
CA PHE A 2 -13.71 -27.54 9.44
C PHE A 2 -15.05 -26.89 9.77
N SER A 3 -15.06 -25.90 10.65
CA SER A 3 -16.29 -25.16 10.92
C SER A 3 -16.69 -24.40 9.66
N CYS A 4 -17.99 -24.27 9.40
CA CYS A 4 -18.47 -23.40 8.31
C CYS A 4 -18.20 -21.91 8.59
N GLU A 5 -17.68 -21.56 9.77
CA GLU A 5 -17.38 -20.19 10.18
C GLU A 5 -16.11 -19.64 9.49
N ASP A 6 -15.03 -20.44 9.35
CA ASP A 6 -13.75 -20.00 8.75
C ASP A 6 -13.87 -19.56 7.27
N ILE A 7 -14.88 -20.07 6.55
CA ILE A 7 -15.04 -19.84 5.11
C ILE A 7 -15.85 -18.57 4.83
N LEU A 8 -16.65 -18.11 5.81
CA LEU A 8 -17.55 -16.96 5.63
C LEU A 8 -16.86 -15.62 5.92
N GLU A 9 -15.83 -15.59 6.77
CA GLU A 9 -15.17 -14.34 7.17
C GLU A 9 -14.48 -13.65 5.98
N CYS A 10 -13.93 -14.42 5.04
CA CYS A 10 -13.32 -13.87 3.83
C CYS A 10 -14.24 -13.60 2.64
N ILE A 11 -15.55 -13.80 2.80
CA ILE A 11 -16.53 -13.37 1.82
C ILE A 11 -16.65 -11.83 1.83
N ILE A 12 -16.42 -11.19 2.98
CA ILE A 12 -16.46 -9.72 3.13
C ILE A 12 -15.21 -9.05 2.54
N ASN A 13 -14.17 -9.83 2.18
CA ASN A 13 -12.97 -9.37 1.49
C ASN A 13 -12.24 -8.21 2.19
N LYS A 14 -12.05 -8.30 3.51
CA LYS A 14 -11.18 -7.39 4.27
C LYS A 14 -9.72 -7.64 3.92
N ARG A 15 -9.20 -6.89 2.94
CA ARG A 15 -7.83 -7.01 2.44
C ARG A 15 -7.27 -5.63 2.12
N PRO A 16 -5.97 -5.41 2.32
CA PRO A 16 -5.32 -4.20 1.85
C PRO A 16 -5.45 -4.06 0.34
N GLU A 17 -5.65 -2.83 -0.11
CA GLU A 17 -5.75 -2.44 -1.51
C GLU A 17 -4.85 -1.24 -1.77
N ILE A 18 -4.03 -1.37 -2.81
CA ILE A 18 -3.36 -0.24 -3.45
C ILE A 18 -4.23 0.15 -4.65
N PRO A 19 -4.69 1.40 -4.79
CA PRO A 19 -5.59 1.78 -5.87
C PRO A 19 -4.89 1.69 -7.24
N ASP A 20 -5.67 1.48 -8.30
CA ASP A 20 -5.17 1.70 -9.66
C ASP A 20 -4.86 3.19 -9.84
N LYS A 21 -3.62 3.48 -10.20
CA LYS A 21 -3.15 4.86 -10.40
C LYS A 21 -2.25 4.94 -11.62
N ASN A 22 -2.49 5.97 -12.43
CA ASN A 22 -1.51 6.45 -13.39
C ASN A 22 -0.82 7.65 -12.75
N PHE A 23 0.46 7.51 -12.45
CA PHE A 23 1.26 8.61 -11.94
C PHE A 23 1.39 9.71 -13.01
N ALA A 24 1.43 10.96 -12.55
CA ALA A 24 1.63 12.10 -13.43
C ALA A 24 2.93 11.96 -14.25
N ILE A 25 2.95 12.53 -15.45
CA ILE A 25 4.17 12.62 -16.25
C ILE A 25 5.05 13.73 -15.66
N GLY A 26 6.33 13.43 -15.41
CA GLY A 26 7.30 14.40 -14.92
C GLY A 26 8.21 14.96 -16.02
N SER A 27 9.06 15.91 -15.67
CA SER A 27 10.06 16.47 -16.58
C SER A 27 11.39 16.72 -15.86
N ILE A 28 12.51 16.48 -16.55
CA ILE A 28 13.85 16.70 -16.00
C ILE A 28 13.99 18.14 -15.49
N GLY A 29 14.52 18.30 -14.29
CA GLY A 29 14.80 19.60 -13.67
C GLY A 29 13.59 20.34 -13.13
N TYR A 30 12.38 19.76 -13.22
CA TYR A 30 11.18 20.29 -12.59
C TYR A 30 10.78 19.44 -11.40
N PHE A 31 10.31 20.09 -10.33
CA PHE A 31 9.83 19.36 -9.16
C PHE A 31 8.62 18.49 -9.53
N TYR A 32 8.75 17.20 -9.25
CA TYR A 32 7.75 16.17 -9.40
C TYR A 32 7.20 15.81 -8.01
N SER A 33 5.88 15.66 -7.89
CA SER A 33 5.23 15.15 -6.68
C SER A 33 3.89 14.54 -7.06
N ASP A 34 3.67 13.30 -6.65
CA ASP A 34 2.40 12.61 -6.81
C ASP A 34 2.27 11.51 -5.74
N TYR A 35 1.04 11.10 -5.42
CA TYR A 35 0.78 10.19 -4.30
C TYR A 35 -0.40 9.26 -4.56
N LEU A 36 -0.42 8.14 -3.85
CA LEU A 36 -1.60 7.28 -3.72
C LEU A 36 -1.98 7.13 -2.25
N ILE A 37 -3.25 6.80 -2.01
CA ILE A 37 -3.78 6.50 -0.68
C ILE A 37 -4.29 5.07 -0.75
N SER A 38 -3.69 4.19 0.05
CA SER A 38 -4.14 2.80 0.17
C SER A 38 -5.25 2.66 1.21
N GLU A 39 -5.96 1.54 1.20
CA GLU A 39 -7.04 1.26 2.13
C GLU A 39 -7.19 -0.23 2.42
N ILE A 40 -7.89 -0.57 3.49
CA ILE A 40 -8.40 -1.93 3.70
C ILE A 40 -9.86 -1.96 3.27
N ASN A 41 -10.15 -2.80 2.27
CA ASN A 41 -11.51 -2.94 1.75
C ASN A 41 -12.51 -3.35 2.82
N ASN A 42 -13.69 -2.71 2.81
CA ASN A 42 -14.80 -3.00 3.74
C ASN A 42 -14.41 -2.92 5.23
N GLU A 43 -13.42 -2.10 5.58
CA GLU A 43 -12.98 -1.87 6.95
C GLU A 43 -13.35 -0.45 7.43
N PRO A 44 -14.44 -0.26 8.21
CA PRO A 44 -14.86 1.05 8.67
C PRO A 44 -13.89 1.71 9.66
N VAL A 45 -12.99 0.94 10.28
CA VAL A 45 -11.99 1.42 11.24
C VAL A 45 -10.56 1.34 10.68
N ASP A 46 -10.42 1.51 9.36
CA ASP A 46 -9.16 1.39 8.62
C ASP A 46 -7.99 2.23 9.19
N GLU A 47 -8.30 3.43 9.68
CA GLU A 47 -7.33 4.34 10.30
C GLU A 47 -6.68 3.80 11.59
N ALA A 48 -7.21 2.71 12.16
CA ALA A 48 -6.63 2.08 13.34
C ALA A 48 -5.51 1.09 13.01
N TYR A 49 -5.32 0.75 11.74
CA TYR A 49 -4.29 -0.19 11.29
C TYR A 49 -2.96 0.51 11.05
N ASP A 50 -1.87 -0.20 11.29
CA ASP A 50 -0.54 0.29 10.92
C ASP A 50 -0.24 -0.13 9.47
N TYR A 51 0.30 0.83 8.70
CA TYR A 51 0.57 0.69 7.27
C TYR A 51 2.07 0.73 7.01
N PHE A 52 2.60 -0.29 6.33
CA PHE A 52 4.00 -0.39 5.98
C PHE A 52 4.17 -0.60 4.48
N TYR A 53 5.09 0.16 3.89
CA TYR A 53 5.38 0.08 2.45
C TYR A 53 6.80 -0.39 2.21
N GLU A 54 6.94 -1.30 1.26
CA GLU A 54 8.21 -1.62 0.64
C GLU A 54 8.16 -1.26 -0.85
N PHE A 55 9.30 -0.83 -1.37
CA PHE A 55 9.45 -0.39 -2.76
C PHE A 55 10.52 -1.23 -3.45
N TYR A 56 10.20 -1.76 -4.62
CA TYR A 56 11.12 -2.55 -5.44
C TYR A 56 11.11 -2.03 -6.87
N GLY A 57 12.28 -1.65 -7.38
CA GLY A 57 12.43 -1.07 -8.71
C GLY A 57 13.32 0.16 -8.67
N ASP A 58 13.24 0.97 -9.71
CA ASP A 58 14.04 2.18 -9.86
C ASP A 58 13.13 3.41 -9.97
N LEU A 59 13.63 4.55 -9.47
CA LEU A 59 13.10 5.88 -9.73
C LEU A 59 14.17 6.69 -10.47
N ALA A 60 13.74 7.76 -11.15
CA ALA A 60 14.69 8.68 -11.76
C ALA A 60 15.63 9.27 -10.70
N GLU A 61 16.92 9.43 -11.03
CA GLU A 61 17.87 10.13 -10.14
C GLU A 61 17.28 11.47 -9.64
N GLY A 62 17.37 11.71 -8.33
CA GLY A 62 16.82 12.92 -7.69
C GLY A 62 15.34 12.85 -7.31
N VAL A 63 14.69 11.71 -7.53
CA VAL A 63 13.34 11.37 -7.05
C VAL A 63 13.44 10.28 -5.99
N ASP A 64 12.68 10.42 -4.92
CA ASP A 64 12.58 9.44 -3.84
C ASP A 64 11.11 9.22 -3.47
N PHE A 65 10.87 8.27 -2.56
CA PHE A 65 9.56 8.03 -2.00
C PHE A 65 9.57 8.16 -0.48
N TYR A 66 8.40 8.42 0.09
CA TYR A 66 8.15 8.24 1.51
C TYR A 66 6.71 7.79 1.72
N ALA A 67 6.48 7.15 2.86
CA ALA A 67 5.16 6.77 3.29
C ALA A 67 4.82 7.43 4.62
N ASP A 68 3.58 7.90 4.73
CA ASP A 68 2.99 8.39 5.96
C ASP A 68 1.61 7.75 6.13
N HIS A 69 1.52 6.83 7.08
CA HIS A 69 0.32 6.03 7.33
C HIS A 69 -0.20 5.42 6.00
N ARG A 70 -1.38 5.83 5.53
CA ARG A 70 -2.00 5.33 4.30
C ARG A 70 -1.48 5.96 3.01
N THR A 71 -0.67 7.01 3.09
CA THR A 71 -0.25 7.78 1.94
C THR A 71 1.15 7.37 1.49
N PHE A 72 1.29 6.94 0.25
CA PHE A 72 2.57 6.71 -0.40
C PHE A 72 2.83 7.85 -1.39
N THR A 73 3.91 8.60 -1.19
CA THR A 73 4.27 9.76 -1.99
C THR A 73 5.58 9.51 -2.72
N ILE A 74 5.63 9.90 -3.99
CA ILE A 74 6.87 9.98 -4.79
C ILE A 74 7.10 11.44 -5.13
N GLU A 75 8.26 11.97 -4.76
CA GLU A 75 8.61 13.35 -5.06
C GLU A 75 10.11 13.58 -5.22
N GLY A 76 10.45 14.69 -5.86
CA GLY A 76 11.83 15.11 -6.07
C GLY A 76 12.02 15.89 -7.35
N THR A 77 13.27 16.05 -7.79
CA THR A 77 13.61 16.72 -9.05
C THR A 77 14.36 15.72 -9.94
N PRO A 78 13.69 15.13 -10.95
CA PRO A 78 14.30 14.14 -11.82
C PRO A 78 15.50 14.71 -12.58
N GLN A 79 16.56 13.91 -12.69
CA GLN A 79 17.80 14.25 -13.39
C GLN A 79 18.00 13.46 -14.69
N GLU A 80 17.14 12.47 -14.93
CA GLU A 80 17.15 11.62 -16.12
C GLU A 80 15.74 11.39 -16.66
N SER A 81 15.66 11.10 -17.96
CA SER A 81 14.41 10.79 -18.66
C SER A 81 14.31 9.29 -18.86
N GLY A 82 13.09 8.78 -18.88
CA GLY A 82 12.84 7.36 -19.00
C GLY A 82 11.44 6.97 -18.56
N VAL A 83 11.18 5.67 -18.68
CA VAL A 83 10.04 5.00 -18.05
C VAL A 83 10.61 4.17 -16.92
N PHE A 84 10.18 4.48 -15.70
CA PHE A 84 10.66 3.87 -14.47
C PHE A 84 9.57 2.95 -13.94
N GLU A 85 9.83 1.64 -13.98
CA GLU A 85 8.91 0.60 -13.51
C GLU A 85 9.27 0.18 -12.09
N PHE A 86 8.26 0.04 -11.23
CA PHE A 86 8.45 -0.35 -9.84
C PHE A 86 7.21 -1.07 -9.29
N THR A 87 7.42 -1.84 -8.24
CA THR A 87 6.38 -2.53 -7.48
C THR A 87 6.32 -1.93 -6.08
N ILE A 88 5.11 -1.55 -5.66
CA ILE A 88 4.81 -1.19 -4.28
C ILE A 88 4.23 -2.44 -3.60
N TYR A 89 4.83 -2.82 -2.47
CA TYR A 89 4.27 -3.79 -1.54
C TYR A 89 3.69 -3.05 -0.36
N LEU A 90 2.47 -3.42 0.03
CA LEU A 90 1.77 -2.89 1.18
C LEU A 90 1.54 -4.03 2.17
N TYR A 91 1.91 -3.78 3.42
CA TYR A 91 1.61 -4.63 4.57
C TYR A 91 0.78 -3.82 5.56
N VAL A 92 -0.21 -4.47 6.16
CA VAL A 92 -1.09 -3.89 7.17
C VAL A 92 -1.10 -4.77 8.41
N ASP A 93 -0.95 -4.14 9.57
CA ASP A 93 -1.05 -4.81 10.86
C ASP A 93 -2.29 -4.29 11.60
N PRO A 94 -3.13 -5.18 12.16
CA PRO A 94 -4.29 -4.77 12.95
C PRO A 94 -3.88 -4.08 14.24
N PRO A 95 -4.70 -3.16 14.77
CA PRO A 95 -4.52 -2.66 16.12
C PRO A 95 -4.64 -3.85 17.08
N VAL A 96 -3.53 -4.25 17.69
CA VAL A 96 -3.46 -5.41 18.58
C VAL A 96 -4.49 -5.33 19.73
N SER A 97 -5.64 -5.98 19.57
CA SER A 97 -6.52 -6.36 20.67
C SER A 97 -6.24 -7.81 21.04
N TYR A 98 -5.69 -8.01 22.23
CA TYR A 98 -5.57 -9.34 22.82
C TYR A 98 -6.94 -9.77 23.29
N ASP A 99 -7.46 -10.86 22.73
CA ASP A 99 -8.67 -11.50 23.21
C ASP A 99 -8.28 -12.45 24.35
N GLU A 100 -8.71 -12.10 25.58
CA GLU A 100 -8.41 -12.90 26.77
C GLU A 100 -9.17 -14.24 26.82
N GLU A 101 -10.27 -14.40 26.07
CA GLU A 101 -11.02 -15.66 26.02
C GLU A 101 -10.43 -16.65 25.02
N SER A 102 -9.92 -16.16 23.88
CA SER A 102 -9.29 -17.00 22.86
C SER A 102 -7.76 -17.12 23.03
N GLU A 103 -7.14 -16.28 23.86
CA GLU A 103 -5.68 -16.12 23.99
C GLU A 103 -4.99 -15.78 22.65
N GLU A 104 -5.74 -15.22 21.70
CA GLU A 104 -5.27 -14.84 20.37
C GLU A 104 -5.41 -13.32 20.14
N TYR A 105 -4.62 -12.80 19.20
CA TYR A 105 -4.87 -11.45 18.68
C TYR A 105 -6.00 -11.55 17.66
N GLU A 106 -7.04 -10.72 17.80
CA GLU A 106 -8.20 -10.75 16.89
C GLU A 106 -7.79 -10.22 15.50
N ASP A 107 -7.31 -11.11 14.62
CA ASP A 107 -6.99 -10.76 13.23
C ASP A 107 -8.21 -10.96 12.34
N SER A 108 -8.90 -9.86 12.03
CA SER A 108 -10.05 -9.89 11.13
C SER A 108 -9.69 -9.74 9.64
N LEU A 109 -8.39 -9.72 9.30
CA LEU A 109 -7.92 -9.60 7.92
C LEU A 109 -7.84 -10.94 7.20
N CYS A 110 -8.24 -10.93 5.93
CA CYS A 110 -8.10 -12.09 5.04
C CYS A 110 -6.75 -12.20 4.37
N SER A 111 -6.01 -11.10 4.38
CA SER A 111 -4.62 -10.99 3.97
C SER A 111 -4.06 -9.76 4.66
N SER A 112 -2.84 -9.87 5.17
CA SER A 112 -2.10 -8.73 5.73
C SER A 112 -1.28 -8.00 4.68
N SER A 113 -1.29 -8.44 3.42
CA SER A 113 -0.47 -7.81 2.38
C SER A 113 -1.09 -7.85 0.98
N THR A 114 -0.61 -6.95 0.13
CA THR A 114 -0.87 -6.87 -1.30
C THR A 114 0.30 -6.20 -2.02
N SER A 115 0.36 -6.29 -3.34
CA SER A 115 1.34 -5.55 -4.14
C SER A 115 0.75 -5.09 -5.46
N LYS A 116 1.34 -4.05 -6.04
CA LYS A 116 0.93 -3.53 -7.34
C LYS A 116 2.11 -2.92 -8.10
N ASP A 117 2.14 -3.18 -9.40
CA ASP A 117 3.14 -2.67 -10.33
C ASP A 117 2.69 -1.33 -10.91
N PHE A 118 3.65 -0.42 -11.08
CA PHE A 118 3.44 0.92 -11.59
C PHE A 118 4.57 1.34 -12.52
N SER A 119 4.32 2.43 -13.24
CA SER A 119 5.35 3.11 -14.02
C SER A 119 5.20 4.62 -13.92
N ILE A 120 6.32 5.34 -13.89
CA ILE A 120 6.39 6.79 -14.07
C ILE A 120 7.13 7.10 -15.36
N THR A 121 6.61 8.04 -16.15
CA THR A 121 7.30 8.56 -17.33
C THR A 121 7.86 9.95 -17.04
N ILE A 122 9.16 10.13 -17.28
CA ILE A 122 9.87 11.41 -17.17
C ILE A 122 10.45 11.78 -18.53
N TYR A 123 10.25 13.03 -18.96
CA TYR A 123 10.81 13.61 -20.20
C TYR A 123 11.91 14.63 -19.98
#